data_AF-A0A6P7NZW6-F1
#
_entry.id   AF-A0A6P7NZW6-F1
#
_cell.length_a   1.000
_cell.length_b   1.000
_cell.length_c   1.000
_cell.angle_alpha   90.00
_cell.angle_beta   90.00
_cell.angle_gamma   90.00
#
_symmetry.space_group_name_H-M   'P 1'
#
loop_
_entity.id
_entity.type
_entity.pdbx_description
1 polymer ?
#
loop_
_entity_poly.entity_id
_entity_poly.type
_entity_poly.pdbx_seq_one_letter_code
_entity_poly.pdbx_strand_id
1 'polypeptide(L)'
;MNTLPLTLSVKDPDGVLIRYKKILSTYQRVRSMSRAFQIHGVDRNTMASTSPIAELLLVAPEKVAEVGEFDASKEKLLDYARRCYKTMDEPTHAKVQTMKKTHKLLPISYRFRN
;
A
#
# COMPACT_ATOMS: atom_id res chain seq x y z
N MET A 1 18.23 -22.18 -4.62
CA MET A 1 17.33 -21.14 -4.08
C MET A 1 16.66 -20.45 -5.26
N ASN A 2 15.52 -20.98 -5.72
CA ASN A 2 14.90 -20.55 -6.98
C ASN A 2 14.19 -19.21 -6.83
N THR A 3 14.59 -18.28 -7.69
CA THR A 3 13.92 -17.03 -8.00
C THR A 3 12.54 -17.31 -8.62
N LEU A 4 11.46 -17.01 -7.88
CA LEU A 4 10.11 -17.02 -8.44
C LEU A 4 9.91 -15.79 -9.35
N PRO A 5 9.34 -15.97 -10.56
CA PRO A 5 9.00 -14.86 -11.44
C PRO A 5 7.83 -14.09 -10.83
N LEU A 6 8.04 -12.81 -10.50
CA LEU A 6 7.07 -11.94 -9.82
C LEU A 6 6.01 -11.36 -10.78
N THR A 7 5.46 -12.16 -11.68
CA THR A 7 4.20 -11.81 -12.35
C THR A 7 3.03 -12.31 -11.52
N LEU A 8 2.99 -11.91 -10.24
CA LEU A 8 1.85 -12.19 -9.37
C LEU A 8 0.91 -10.99 -9.43
N SER A 9 -0.18 -11.15 -10.19
CA SER A 9 -1.40 -10.37 -9.99
C SER A 9 -1.66 -10.32 -8.49
N VAL A 10 -1.71 -9.12 -7.92
CA VAL A 10 -1.96 -8.98 -6.49
C VAL A 10 -3.45 -9.13 -6.29
N LYS A 11 -3.80 -10.21 -5.61
CA LYS A 11 -5.17 -10.66 -5.40
C LYS A 11 -5.61 -10.47 -3.95
N ASP A 12 -4.70 -10.08 -3.07
CA ASP A 12 -4.87 -10.06 -1.62
C ASP A 12 -4.01 -8.97 -0.94
N PRO A 13 -4.34 -8.59 0.32
CA PRO A 13 -3.61 -7.58 1.09
C PRO A 13 -2.11 -7.85 1.28
N ASP A 14 -1.71 -9.11 1.42
CA ASP A 14 -0.30 -9.48 1.62
C ASP A 14 0.50 -9.21 0.34
N GLY A 15 -0.07 -9.54 -0.80
CA GLY A 15 0.47 -9.19 -2.11
C GLY A 15 0.66 -7.68 -2.28
N VAL A 16 -0.30 -6.87 -1.80
CA VAL A 16 -0.16 -5.40 -1.77
C VAL A 16 1.02 -4.98 -0.91
N LEU A 17 1.14 -5.51 0.31
CA LEU A 17 2.20 -5.16 1.25
C LEU A 17 3.58 -5.53 0.70
N ILE A 18 3.74 -6.73 0.13
CA ILE A 18 5.00 -7.20 -0.48
C ILE A 18 5.42 -6.27 -1.61
N ARG A 19 4.49 -5.93 -2.52
CA ARG A 19 4.78 -5.00 -3.61
C ARG A 19 5.17 -3.63 -3.07
N TYR A 20 4.41 -3.11 -2.10
CA TYR A 20 4.67 -1.80 -1.50
C TYR A 20 6.08 -1.73 -0.92
N LYS A 21 6.50 -2.73 -0.13
CA LYS A 21 7.83 -2.81 0.46
C LYS A 21 8.95 -2.87 -0.59
N LYS A 22 8.77 -3.64 -1.67
CA LYS A 22 9.75 -3.73 -2.78
C LYS A 22 9.93 -2.39 -3.49
N ILE A 23 8.83 -1.71 -3.80
CA ILE A 23 8.86 -0.39 -4.44
C ILE A 23 9.45 0.64 -3.48
N LEU A 24 9.09 0.61 -2.20
CA LEU A 24 9.64 1.50 -1.17
C LEU A 24 11.16 1.37 -1.06
N SER A 25 11.69 0.15 -1.00
CA SER A 25 13.14 -0.10 -0.98
C SER A 25 13.83 0.49 -2.23
N THR A 26 13.20 0.34 -3.40
CA THR A 26 13.74 0.91 -4.64
C THR A 26 13.66 2.43 -4.65
N TYR A 27 12.56 3.01 -4.20
CA TYR A 27 12.37 4.45 -4.06
C TYR A 27 13.40 5.06 -3.10
N GLN A 28 13.67 4.42 -1.96
CA GLN A 28 14.68 4.88 -1.00
C GLN A 28 16.09 4.90 -1.61
N ARG A 29 16.40 3.97 -2.52
CA ARG A 29 17.68 3.91 -3.23
C ARG A 29 17.80 4.93 -4.37
N VAL A 30 16.78 5.03 -5.23
CA VAL A 30 16.83 5.85 -6.46
C VAL A 30 16.23 7.25 -6.30
N ARG A 31 15.57 7.52 -5.17
CA ARG A 31 14.86 8.78 -4.84
C ARG A 31 13.88 9.27 -5.91
N SER A 32 13.39 8.37 -6.76
CA SER A 32 12.46 8.67 -7.84
C SER A 32 11.28 7.69 -7.86
N MET A 33 10.07 8.22 -7.70
CA MET A 33 8.83 7.44 -7.73
C MET A 33 8.59 6.83 -9.11
N SER A 34 8.70 7.64 -10.17
CA SER A 34 8.51 7.18 -11.54
C SER A 34 9.48 6.05 -11.91
N ARG A 35 10.76 6.18 -11.51
CA ARG A 35 11.75 5.14 -11.77
C ARG A 35 11.49 3.88 -10.96
N ALA A 36 11.11 4.01 -9.68
CA ALA A 36 10.74 2.87 -8.85
C ALA A 36 9.54 2.12 -9.45
N PHE A 37 8.49 2.83 -9.85
CA PHE A 37 7.32 2.23 -10.49
C PHE A 37 7.65 1.53 -11.81
N GLN A 38 8.46 2.16 -12.66
CA GLN A 38 8.89 1.57 -13.93
C GLN A 38 9.69 0.27 -13.72
N ILE A 39 10.62 0.24 -12.76
CA ILE A 39 11.44 -0.96 -12.45
C ILE A 39 10.55 -2.14 -12.03
N HIS A 40 9.49 -1.86 -11.25
CA HIS A 40 8.59 -2.91 -10.76
C HIS A 40 7.41 -3.18 -11.70
N GLY A 41 7.29 -2.45 -12.81
CA GLY A 41 6.20 -2.60 -13.78
C GLY A 41 4.82 -2.30 -13.19
N VAL A 42 4.70 -1.32 -12.29
CA VAL A 42 3.44 -1.02 -11.60
C VAL A 42 2.94 0.38 -11.96
N ASP A 43 1.66 0.48 -12.28
CA ASP A 43 0.99 1.76 -12.51
C ASP A 43 0.84 2.58 -11.22
N ARG A 44 0.94 3.90 -11.35
CA ARG A 44 0.84 4.84 -10.21
C ARG A 44 -0.54 4.78 -9.57
N ASN A 45 -1.62 4.67 -10.34
CA ASN A 45 -2.99 4.63 -9.80
C ASN A 45 -3.24 3.32 -9.07
N THR A 46 -2.71 2.20 -9.59
CA THR A 46 -2.73 0.93 -8.87
C THR A 46 -2.03 1.08 -7.51
N MET A 47 -0.81 1.63 -7.48
CA MET A 47 -0.11 1.85 -6.21
C MET A 47 -0.82 2.80 -5.26
N ALA A 48 -1.38 3.91 -5.78
CA ALA A 48 -2.11 4.86 -4.97
C ALA A 48 -3.34 4.20 -4.35
N SER A 49 -4.18 3.58 -5.18
CA SER A 49 -5.49 3.06 -4.76
C SER A 49 -5.39 1.92 -3.74
N THR A 50 -4.30 1.16 -3.75
CA THR A 50 -4.03 0.13 -2.74
C THR A 50 -3.09 0.59 -1.62
N SER A 51 -2.56 1.82 -1.65
CA SER A 51 -1.62 2.31 -0.63
C SER A 51 -2.19 2.30 0.79
N PRO A 52 -3.49 2.58 1.04
CA PRO A 52 -4.05 2.57 2.38
C PRO A 52 -3.94 1.22 3.10
N ILE A 53 -3.98 0.11 2.35
CA ILE A 53 -3.80 -1.24 2.91
C ILE A 53 -2.42 -1.36 3.54
N ALA A 54 -1.38 -1.02 2.78
CA ALA A 54 0.00 -1.09 3.25
C ALA A 54 0.28 -0.05 4.34
N GLU A 55 -0.29 1.15 4.24
CA GLU A 55 -0.15 2.21 5.24
C GLU A 55 -0.71 1.76 6.59
N LEU A 56 -1.91 1.20 6.62
CA LEU A 56 -2.49 0.68 7.86
C LEU A 56 -1.64 -0.44 8.45
N LEU A 57 -1.30 -1.46 7.65
CA LEU A 57 -0.49 -2.62 8.07
C LEU A 57 0.89 -2.22 8.63
N LEU A 58 1.49 -1.14 8.14
CA LEU A 58 2.81 -0.69 8.56
C LEU A 58 2.77 0.31 9.73
N VAL A 59 1.71 1.11 9.83
CA VAL A 59 1.66 2.24 10.77
C VAL A 59 0.83 1.94 12.01
N ALA A 60 -0.25 1.19 11.85
CA ALA A 60 -1.20 0.84 12.90
C ALA A 60 -1.73 -0.59 12.67
N PRO A 61 -0.87 -1.62 12.74
CA PRO A 61 -1.29 -3.02 12.56
C PRO A 61 -2.37 -3.44 13.57
N GLU A 62 -2.42 -2.82 14.75
CA GLU A 62 -3.45 -3.04 15.77
C GLU A 62 -4.87 -2.74 15.27
N LYS A 63 -5.01 -1.82 14.29
CA LYS A 63 -6.30 -1.43 13.72
C LYS A 63 -6.77 -2.31 12.57
N VAL A 64 -5.94 -3.25 12.12
CA VAL A 64 -6.31 -4.18 11.03
C VAL A 64 -7.48 -5.07 11.45
N ALA A 65 -7.55 -5.44 12.74
CA ALA A 65 -8.68 -6.18 13.29
C ALA A 65 -10.00 -5.40 13.17
N GLU A 66 -9.98 -4.08 13.32
CA GLU A 66 -11.16 -3.21 13.19
C GLU A 66 -11.63 -3.08 11.74
N VAL A 67 -10.73 -3.21 10.77
CA VAL A 67 -11.12 -3.27 9.35
C VAL A 67 -11.92 -4.54 9.10
N GLY A 68 -11.48 -5.67 9.66
CA GLY A 68 -12.00 -7.00 9.37
C GLY A 68 -11.25 -7.68 8.22
N GLU A 69 -11.59 -8.95 7.99
CA GLU A 69 -10.93 -9.77 6.97
C GLU A 69 -11.27 -9.29 5.55
N PHE A 70 -10.36 -9.59 4.62
CA PHE A 70 -10.57 -9.39 3.19
C PHE A 70 -11.05 -10.71 2.57
N ASP A 71 -12.16 -10.66 1.83
CA ASP A 71 -12.66 -11.81 1.09
C ASP A 71 -12.78 -11.47 -0.39
N ALA A 72 -11.86 -12.01 -1.19
CA ALA A 72 -11.80 -11.78 -2.63
C ALA A 72 -13.05 -12.28 -3.39
N SER A 73 -13.87 -13.15 -2.78
CA SER A 73 -15.14 -13.59 -3.36
C SER A 73 -16.29 -12.60 -3.11
N LYS A 74 -16.16 -11.72 -2.10
CA LYS A 74 -17.22 -10.80 -1.66
C LYS A 74 -16.94 -9.34 -1.98
N GLU A 75 -15.68 -8.93 -2.07
CA GLU A 75 -15.31 -7.53 -2.31
C GLU A 75 -14.08 -7.39 -3.20
N LYS A 76 -13.88 -6.20 -3.75
CA LYS A 76 -12.64 -5.87 -4.49
C LYS A 76 -11.60 -5.32 -3.52
N LEU A 77 -10.32 -5.48 -3.86
CA LEU A 77 -9.21 -4.86 -3.12
C LEU A 77 -9.35 -3.34 -2.93
N LEU A 78 -10.00 -2.65 -3.89
CA LEU A 78 -10.26 -1.21 -3.78
C LEU A 78 -11.24 -0.89 -2.65
N ASP A 79 -12.25 -1.74 -2.45
CA ASP A 79 -13.23 -1.59 -1.39
C ASP A 79 -12.56 -1.86 -0.04
N TYR A 80 -11.72 -2.90 0.04
CA TYR A 80 -10.88 -3.17 1.20
C TYR A 80 -9.96 -1.99 1.55
N ALA A 81 -9.25 -1.44 0.56
CA ALA A 81 -8.40 -0.28 0.74
C ALA A 81 -9.17 0.95 1.26
N ARG A 82 -10.42 1.13 0.81
CA ARG A 82 -11.30 2.19 1.32
C ARG A 82 -11.67 1.95 2.79
N ARG A 83 -11.94 0.70 3.19
CA ARG A 83 -12.17 0.36 4.60
C ARG A 83 -10.93 0.65 5.45
N CYS A 84 -9.75 0.19 5.03
CA CYS A 84 -8.48 0.51 5.70
C CYS A 84 -8.28 2.02 5.87
N TYR A 85 -8.59 2.80 4.82
CA TYR A 85 -8.48 4.25 4.88
C TYR A 85 -9.43 4.87 5.91
N LYS A 86 -10.68 4.42 5.97
CA LYS A 86 -11.70 4.94 6.91
C LYS A 86 -11.44 4.56 8.37
N THR A 87 -10.80 3.41 8.61
CA THR A 87 -10.44 2.94 9.95
C THR A 87 -9.25 3.72 10.54
N MET A 88 -8.41 4.34 9.69
CA MET A 88 -7.37 5.24 10.18
C MET A 88 -8.03 6.50 10.78
N ASP A 89 -7.73 6.75 12.05
CA ASP A 89 -8.07 7.99 12.73
C ASP A 89 -7.06 9.10 12.38
N GLU A 90 -7.36 10.32 12.80
CA GLU A 90 -6.52 11.49 12.57
C GLU A 90 -5.06 11.30 13.08
N PRO A 91 -4.81 10.75 14.29
CA PRO A 91 -3.45 10.39 14.72
C PRO A 91 -2.72 9.43 13.78
N THR A 92 -3.40 8.38 13.31
CA THR A 92 -2.80 7.41 12.37
C THR A 92 -2.47 8.09 11.04
N HIS A 93 -3.38 8.91 10.52
CA HIS A 93 -3.12 9.70 9.32
C HIS A 93 -1.93 10.65 9.50
N ALA A 94 -1.81 11.34 10.63
CA ALA A 94 -0.65 12.20 10.91
C ALA A 94 0.67 11.42 10.95
N LYS A 95 0.67 10.22 11.55
CA LYS A 95 1.83 9.31 11.57
C LYS A 95 2.19 8.83 10.16
N VAL A 96 1.21 8.44 9.35
CA VAL A 96 1.40 8.11 7.93
C VAL A 96 2.07 9.28 7.18
N GLN A 97 1.55 10.51 7.32
CA GLN A 97 2.13 11.68 6.64
C GLN A 97 3.57 11.95 7.08
N THR A 98 3.87 11.78 8.37
CA THR A 98 5.23 11.92 8.91
C THR A 98 6.17 10.86 8.32
N MET A 99 5.71 9.61 8.20
CA MET A 99 6.50 8.53 7.60
C MET A 99 6.70 8.72 6.09
N LYS A 100 5.74 9.32 5.37
CA LYS A 100 5.90 9.71 3.96
C LYS A 100 6.98 10.78 3.80
N LYS A 101 6.96 11.82 4.66
CA LYS A 101 7.97 12.90 4.66
C LYS A 101 9.39 12.39 4.96
N THR A 102 9.50 11.40 5.83
CA THR A 102 10.80 10.79 6.21
C THR A 102 11.21 9.63 5.30
N HIS A 103 10.53 9.43 4.17
CA HIS A 103 10.77 8.36 3.20
C HIS A 103 10.68 6.93 3.78
N LYS A 104 10.01 6.77 4.93
CA LYS A 104 9.67 5.48 5.53
C LYS A 104 8.39 4.89 4.92
N LEU A 105 7.65 5.70 4.16
CA LEU A 105 6.54 5.31 3.29
C LEU A 105 6.69 6.00 1.93
N LEU A 106 5.99 5.47 0.93
CA LEU A 106 5.92 6.09 -0.40
C LEU A 106 5.12 7.41 -0.30
N PRO A 107 5.63 8.53 -0.85
CA PRO A 107 4.91 9.81 -0.90
C PRO A 107 3.81 9.78 -1.99
N ILE A 108 2.83 8.91 -1.79
CA ILE A 108 1.67 8.76 -2.66
C ILE A 108 0.40 8.86 -1.81
N SER A 109 -0.65 9.39 -2.40
CA SER A 109 -1.97 9.46 -1.81
C SER A 109 -3.01 9.08 -2.85
N TYR A 110 -4.09 8.48 -2.38
CA TYR A 110 -5.26 8.23 -3.19
C TYR A 110 -6.42 9.00 -2.60
N ARG A 111 -7.18 9.67 -3.48
CA ARG A 111 -8.41 10.34 -3.11
C ARG A 111 -9.56 9.42 -3.50
N PHE A 112 -10.15 8.75 -2.52
CA PHE A 112 -11.42 8.07 -2.72
C PHE A 112 -12.46 9.13 -3.12
N ARG A 113 -13.04 8.98 -4.32
CA ARG A 113 -14.19 9.81 -4.73
C ARG A 113 -15.41 9.31 -3.94
N ASN A 114 -16.16 10.25 -3.37
CA ASN A 114 -17.46 9.99 -2.73
C ASN A 114 -18.50 9.60 -3.76
#